data_AF-A0A831U9A7-F1
#
_entry.id   AF-A0A831U9A7-F1
#
_cell.length_a   1.000
_cell.length_b   1.000
_cell.length_c   1.000
_cell.angle_alpha   90.00
_cell.angle_beta   90.00
_cell.angle_gamma   90.00
#
_symmetry.space_group_name_H-M   'P 1'
#
loop_
_entity.id
_entity.type
_entity.pdbx_description
1 polymer ?
#
loop_
_entity_poly.entity_id
_entity_poly.type
_entity_poly.pdbx_seq_one_letter_code
_entity_poly.pdbx_strand_id
1 'polypeptide(L)'
;MVQDLLLGLYRRAIRLVFNLVVAALLVGLFVGTGRTILDLGLTLSEPTVRLGLKELISNALSLIIVLELVRVFVEYFELERVRLEVLLEIGVALALRELLLNLFAERLSGLDLFLWSLGILALAAGRTLAVHFPPRRRG
;
A
#
# COMPACT_ATOMS: atom_id res chain seq x y z
N MET A 1 -10.28 -27.78 -11.54
CA MET A 1 -9.31 -27.85 -12.65
C MET A 1 -9.10 -26.49 -13.34
N VAL A 2 -10.12 -25.85 -13.95
CA VAL A 2 -9.97 -24.49 -14.53
C VAL A 2 -9.72 -23.42 -13.45
N GLN A 3 -10.44 -23.51 -12.33
CA GLN A 3 -10.27 -22.60 -11.18
C GLN A 3 -8.85 -22.67 -10.60
N ASP A 4 -8.31 -23.87 -10.39
CA ASP A 4 -6.96 -24.08 -9.84
C ASP A 4 -5.86 -23.53 -10.76
N LEU A 5 -6.04 -23.68 -12.09
CA LEU A 5 -5.12 -23.13 -13.09
C LEU A 5 -5.16 -21.60 -13.11
N LEU A 6 -6.35 -21.00 -13.07
CA LEU A 6 -6.51 -19.54 -13.02
C LEU A 6 -5.88 -18.95 -11.75
N LEU A 7 -6.10 -19.58 -10.60
CA LEU A 7 -5.51 -19.16 -9.32
C LEU A 7 -3.99 -19.31 -9.31
N GLY A 8 -3.47 -20.38 -9.91
CA GLY A 8 -2.03 -20.59 -10.09
C GLY A 8 -1.38 -19.51 -10.95
N LEU A 9 -2.01 -19.17 -12.07
CA LEU A 9 -1.56 -18.11 -12.98
C LEU A 9 -1.59 -16.74 -12.30
N TYR A 10 -2.70 -16.42 -11.63
CA TYR A 10 -2.88 -15.19 -10.88
C TYR A 10 -1.84 -15.01 -9.77
N ARG A 11 -1.62 -16.04 -8.93
CA ARG A 11 -0.58 -16.00 -7.87
C ARG A 11 0.80 -15.78 -8.45
N ARG A 12 1.08 -16.30 -9.65
CA ARG A 12 2.36 -16.10 -10.33
C ARG A 12 2.48 -14.68 -10.90
N ALA A 13 1.43 -14.17 -11.54
CA ALA A 13 1.38 -12.81 -12.06
C ALA A 13 1.59 -11.78 -10.96
N ILE A 14 0.87 -11.87 -9.83
CA ILE A 14 1.04 -10.96 -8.70
C ILE A 14 2.47 -10.97 -8.15
N ARG A 15 3.05 -12.15 -7.92
CA ARG A 15 4.43 -12.24 -7.44
C ARG A 15 5.42 -11.61 -8.42
N LEU A 16 5.21 -11.81 -9.71
CA LEU A 16 6.05 -11.24 -10.74
C LEU A 16 5.97 -9.72 -10.73
N VAL A 17 4.76 -9.14 -10.75
CA VAL A 17 4.59 -7.68 -10.71
C VAL A 17 5.14 -7.10 -9.41
N PHE A 18 4.86 -7.71 -8.26
CA PHE A 18 5.36 -7.24 -6.97
C PHE A 18 6.89 -7.22 -6.95
N ASN A 19 7.54 -8.30 -7.41
CA ASN A 19 9.00 -8.35 -7.51
C ASN A 19 9.56 -7.28 -8.46
N LEU A 20 8.91 -7.02 -9.60
CA LEU A 20 9.32 -5.96 -10.52
C LEU A 20 9.23 -4.58 -9.88
N VAL A 21 8.14 -4.29 -9.15
CA VAL A 21 7.98 -3.01 -8.45
C VAL A 21 9.05 -2.85 -7.38
N VAL A 22 9.27 -3.87 -6.55
CA VAL A 22 10.30 -3.84 -5.51
C VAL A 22 11.68 -3.64 -6.12
N ALA A 23 12.00 -4.32 -7.23
CA ALA A 23 13.25 -4.14 -7.94
C ALA A 23 13.40 -2.70 -8.46
N ALA A 24 12.36 -2.13 -9.08
CA ALA A 24 12.38 -0.75 -9.56
C ALA A 24 12.58 0.26 -8.43
N LEU A 25 11.91 0.06 -7.29
CA LEU A 25 12.06 0.88 -6.10
C LEU A 25 13.48 0.79 -5.51
N LEU A 26 14.04 -0.42 -5.42
CA LEU A 26 15.41 -0.62 -4.95
C LEU A 26 16.42 0.07 -5.85
N VAL A 27 16.30 -0.10 -7.17
CA VAL A 27 17.17 0.58 -8.14
C VAL A 27 17.05 2.10 -8.01
N GLY A 28 15.82 2.63 -7.96
CA GLY A 28 15.57 4.05 -7.76
C GLY A 28 16.19 4.58 -6.45
N LEU A 29 16.08 3.81 -5.37
CA LEU A 29 16.69 4.13 -4.08
C LEU A 29 18.22 4.14 -4.16
N PHE A 30 18.84 3.11 -4.73
CA PHE A 30 20.30 3.05 -4.89
C PHE A 30 20.84 4.22 -5.72
N VAL A 31 20.18 4.55 -6.84
CA VAL A 31 20.55 5.68 -7.70
C VAL A 31 20.36 7.00 -6.94
N GLY A 32 19.23 7.18 -6.26
CA GLY A 32 18.92 8.40 -5.49
C GLY A 32 19.87 8.62 -4.33
N THR A 33 20.13 7.59 -3.54
CA THR A 33 21.08 7.64 -2.40
C THR A 33 22.51 7.84 -2.89
N GLY A 34 22.94 7.10 -3.92
CA GLY A 34 24.29 7.21 -4.48
C GLY A 34 24.59 8.62 -4.97
N ARG A 35 23.66 9.24 -5.72
CA ARG A 35 23.79 10.64 -6.12
C ARG A 35 23.74 11.61 -4.94
N THR A 36 22.82 11.43 -3.99
CA THR A 36 22.74 12.30 -2.81
C THR A 36 24.07 12.34 -2.05
N ILE A 37 24.76 11.20 -1.94
CA ILE A 37 26.09 11.12 -1.32
C ILE A 37 27.14 11.89 -2.15
N LEU A 38 27.11 11.77 -3.48
CA LEU A 38 28.00 12.52 -4.38
C LEU A 38 27.72 14.04 -4.35
N ASP A 39 26.45 14.44 -4.33
CA ASP A 39 25.99 15.84 -4.29
C ASP A 39 26.29 16.50 -2.94
N LEU A 40 26.29 15.72 -1.84
CA LEU A 40 26.76 16.20 -0.53
C LEU A 40 28.29 16.39 -0.50
N GLY A 41 29.04 15.63 -1.30
CA GLY A 41 30.49 15.75 -1.43
C GLY A 41 30.94 16.84 -2.41
N LEU A 42 30.10 17.19 -3.39
CA LEU A 42 30.35 18.23 -4.39
C LEU A 42 29.18 19.22 -4.33
N THR A 43 29.33 20.30 -3.55
CA THR A 43 28.29 21.31 -3.28
C THR A 43 27.72 21.95 -4.56
N LEU A 44 26.81 21.29 -5.27
CA LEU A 44 26.01 21.84 -6.37
C LEU A 44 24.67 21.09 -6.47
N SER A 45 23.60 21.83 -6.15
CA SER A 45 22.20 21.41 -6.13
C SER A 45 21.65 21.04 -7.51
N GLU A 46 21.10 19.82 -7.66
CA GLU A 46 20.14 19.51 -8.73
C GLU A 46 18.76 19.08 -8.18
N PRO A 47 17.70 19.90 -8.37
CA PRO A 47 16.32 19.57 -7.94
C PRO A 47 15.67 18.41 -8.71
N THR A 48 16.17 18.09 -9.89
CA THR A 48 15.52 17.21 -10.88
C THR A 48 15.40 15.75 -10.41
N VAL A 49 16.38 15.25 -9.65
CA VAL A 49 16.39 13.85 -9.17
C VAL A 49 15.42 13.62 -8.02
N ARG A 50 15.25 14.61 -7.12
CA ARG A 50 14.28 14.52 -6.01
C ARG A 50 12.86 14.39 -6.54
N LEU A 51 12.55 15.13 -7.61
CA LEU A 51 11.24 15.05 -8.26
C LEU A 51 11.02 13.69 -8.94
N GLY A 52 12.02 13.17 -9.66
CA GLY A 52 11.93 11.87 -10.32
C GLY A 52 11.81 10.69 -9.36
N LEU A 53 12.52 10.71 -8.22
CA LEU A 53 12.41 9.67 -7.19
C LEU A 53 11.03 9.72 -6.50
N LYS A 54 10.52 10.92 -6.21
CA LYS A 54 9.18 11.13 -5.64
C LYS A 54 8.10 10.57 -6.57
N GLU A 55 8.20 10.84 -7.87
CA GLU A 55 7.27 10.33 -8.88
C GLU A 55 7.36 8.81 -9.03
N LEU A 56 8.57 8.24 -9.04
CA LEU A 56 8.77 6.79 -9.08
C LEU A 56 8.15 6.09 -7.86
N ILE A 57 8.37 6.61 -6.65
CA ILE A 57 7.81 6.06 -5.42
C ILE A 57 6.28 6.17 -5.44
N SER A 58 5.73 7.32 -5.82
CA SER A 58 4.29 7.53 -5.91
C SER A 58 3.63 6.57 -6.91
N ASN A 59 4.21 6.43 -8.10
CA ASN A 59 3.68 5.54 -9.14
C ASN A 59 3.76 4.07 -8.75
N ALA A 60 4.89 3.65 -8.14
CA ALA A 60 5.05 2.30 -7.62
C ALA A 60 4.04 2.01 -6.50
N LEU A 61 3.90 2.95 -5.54
CA LEU A 61 2.98 2.80 -4.43
C LEU A 61 1.52 2.82 -4.91
N SER A 62 1.17 3.56 -5.96
CA SER A 62 -0.15 3.48 -6.61
C SER A 62 -0.38 2.10 -7.27
N LEU A 63 0.61 1.57 -8.01
CA LEU A 63 0.48 0.27 -8.66
C LEU A 63 0.26 -0.85 -7.65
N ILE A 64 1.01 -0.86 -6.54
CA ILE A 64 0.85 -1.87 -5.50
C ILE A 64 -0.57 -1.75 -4.87
N ILE A 65 -1.25 -0.58 -4.90
CA ILE A 65 -2.63 -0.46 -4.34
C ILE A 65 -3.58 -1.21 -5.25
N VAL A 66 -3.45 -1.03 -6.56
CA VAL A 66 -4.24 -1.76 -7.55
C VAL A 66 -4.01 -3.27 -7.40
N LEU A 67 -2.77 -3.71 -7.21
CA LEU A 67 -2.45 -5.12 -6.96
C LEU A 67 -3.09 -5.66 -5.68
N GLU A 68 -3.10 -4.87 -4.61
CA GLU A 68 -3.73 -5.24 -3.34
C GLU A 68 -5.24 -5.37 -3.49
N LEU A 69 -5.89 -4.41 -4.17
CA LEU A 69 -7.33 -4.44 -4.43
C LEU A 69 -7.70 -5.68 -5.24
N VAL A 70 -7.01 -5.91 -6.35
CA VAL A 70 -7.20 -7.11 -7.18
C VAL A 70 -7.01 -8.37 -6.34
N ARG A 71 -6.03 -8.37 -5.41
CA ARG A 71 -5.82 -9.50 -4.51
C ARG A 71 -6.99 -9.77 -3.60
N VAL A 72 -7.47 -8.74 -2.92
CA VAL A 72 -8.62 -8.82 -2.03
C VAL A 72 -9.87 -9.26 -2.77
N PHE A 73 -10.08 -8.80 -4.01
CA PHE A 73 -11.19 -9.24 -4.86
C PHE A 73 -11.11 -10.73 -5.20
N VAL A 74 -9.93 -11.24 -5.59
CA VAL A 74 -9.77 -12.67 -5.91
C VAL A 74 -9.92 -13.54 -4.66
N GLU A 75 -9.35 -13.12 -3.53
CA GLU A 75 -9.49 -13.81 -2.25
C GLU A 75 -10.95 -13.81 -1.73
N TYR A 76 -11.71 -12.75 -2.02
CA TYR A 76 -13.15 -12.69 -1.78
C TYR A 76 -13.94 -13.75 -2.53
N PHE A 77 -13.60 -14.01 -3.81
CA PHE A 77 -14.24 -15.07 -4.59
C PHE A 77 -13.95 -16.48 -4.05
N GLU A 78 -12.88 -16.68 -3.28
CA GLU A 78 -12.55 -17.97 -2.67
C GLU A 78 -13.22 -18.20 -1.31
N LEU A 79 -13.53 -17.14 -0.53
CA LEU A 79 -13.90 -17.28 0.89
C LEU A 79 -15.40 -17.23 1.21
N GLU A 80 -16.29 -16.83 0.30
CA GLU A 80 -17.78 -16.77 0.44
C GLU A 80 -18.36 -16.09 1.71
N ARG A 81 -17.55 -15.68 2.71
CA ARG A 81 -17.95 -14.99 3.94
C ARG A 81 -16.81 -14.10 4.44
N VAL A 82 -17.05 -12.79 4.42
CA VAL A 82 -16.12 -11.80 4.97
C VAL A 82 -16.29 -11.76 6.49
N ARG A 83 -15.26 -12.22 7.23
CA ARG A 83 -15.17 -11.89 8.66
C ARG A 83 -14.90 -10.39 8.76
N LEU A 84 -15.71 -9.68 9.53
CA LEU A 84 -15.59 -8.22 9.71
C LEU A 84 -14.18 -7.81 10.14
N GLU A 85 -13.53 -8.65 10.94
CA GLU A 85 -12.13 -8.52 11.38
C GLU A 85 -11.14 -8.40 10.22
N VAL A 86 -11.29 -9.24 9.19
CA VAL A 86 -10.40 -9.26 8.02
C VAL A 86 -10.61 -8.03 7.17
N LEU A 87 -11.87 -7.60 7.01
CA LEU A 87 -12.19 -6.38 6.25
C LEU A 87 -11.63 -5.13 6.94
N LEU A 88 -11.72 -5.06 8.27
CA LEU A 88 -11.18 -3.95 9.05
C LEU A 88 -9.65 -3.93 9.01
N GLU A 89 -9.00 -5.10 9.09
CA GLU A 89 -7.55 -5.20 8.96
C GLU A 89 -7.05 -4.73 7.59
N ILE A 90 -7.70 -5.17 6.52
CA ILE A 90 -7.40 -4.72 5.15
C ILE A 90 -7.70 -3.22 5.00
N GLY A 91 -8.83 -2.74 5.55
CA GLY A 91 -9.24 -1.35 5.49
C GLY A 91 -8.24 -0.40 6.17
N VAL A 92 -7.72 -0.79 7.34
CA VAL A 92 -6.65 -0.04 8.02
C VAL A 92 -5.38 0.01 7.17
N ALA A 93 -4.96 -1.13 6.60
CA ALA A 93 -3.78 -1.19 5.76
C ALA A 93 -3.91 -0.33 4.49
N LEU A 94 -5.09 -0.33 3.87
CA LEU A 94 -5.38 0.46 2.68
C LEU A 94 -5.42 1.97 2.98
N ALA A 95 -6.09 2.37 4.08
CA ALA A 95 -6.17 3.76 4.51
C ALA A 95 -4.79 4.34 4.89
N LEU A 96 -3.98 3.56 5.63
CA LEU A 96 -2.61 3.95 5.97
C LEU A 96 -1.77 4.20 4.72
N ARG A 97 -1.98 3.37 3.70
CA ARG A 97 -1.21 3.43 2.48
C ARG A 97 -1.60 4.59 1.58
N GLU A 98 -2.88 4.89 1.49
CA GLU A 98 -3.38 6.07 0.80
C GLU A 98 -2.89 7.36 1.47
N LEU A 99 -2.83 7.39 2.81
CA LEU A 99 -2.18 8.48 3.55
C LEU A 99 -0.70 8.61 3.18
N LEU A 100 0.05 7.51 3.12
CA LEU A 100 1.46 7.54 2.70
C LEU A 100 1.60 8.09 1.27
N LEU A 101 0.77 7.64 0.32
CA LEU A 101 0.79 8.18 -1.04
C LEU A 101 0.58 9.69 -1.07
N ASN A 102 -0.45 10.17 -0.38
CA ASN A 102 -0.78 11.59 -0.37
C ASN A 102 0.30 12.44 0.33
N LEU A 103 0.98 11.86 1.33
CA LEU A 103 2.12 12.48 2.01
C LEU A 103 3.34 12.55 1.08
N PHE A 104 3.65 11.44 0.38
CA PHE A 104 4.73 11.40 -0.60
C PHE A 104 4.44 12.26 -1.83
N ALA A 105 3.18 12.50 -2.17
CA ALA A 105 2.81 13.41 -3.25
C ALA A 105 2.88 14.90 -2.84
N GLU A 106 3.09 15.22 -1.55
CA GLU A 106 2.96 16.56 -0.95
C GLU A 106 1.60 17.22 -1.26
N ARG A 107 0.53 16.42 -1.37
CA ARG A 107 -0.81 16.91 -1.70
C ARG A 107 -1.72 17.13 -0.49
N LEU A 108 -1.21 16.93 0.72
CA LEU A 108 -2.01 17.01 1.95
C LEU A 108 -1.98 18.41 2.56
N SER A 109 -3.16 19.00 2.73
CA SER A 109 -3.35 20.08 3.69
C SER A 109 -3.23 19.53 5.13
N GLY A 110 -2.85 20.38 6.09
CA GLY A 110 -2.79 19.98 7.50
C GLY A 110 -4.13 19.46 8.04
N LEU A 111 -5.24 19.95 7.48
CA LEU A 111 -6.58 19.47 7.81
C LEU A 111 -6.83 18.06 7.24
N ASP A 112 -6.38 17.78 6.02
CA ASP A 112 -6.52 16.46 5.41
C ASP A 112 -5.75 15.40 6.19
N LEU A 113 -4.53 15.72 6.63
CA LEU A 113 -3.73 14.82 7.45
C LEU A 113 -4.43 14.49 8.77
N PHE A 114 -5.06 15.49 9.40
CA PHE A 114 -5.85 15.30 10.61
C PHE A 114 -7.05 14.37 10.36
N LEU A 115 -7.81 14.59 9.29
CA LEU A 115 -8.95 13.73 8.93
C LEU A 115 -8.53 12.29 8.62
N TRP A 116 -7.44 12.10 7.86
CA TRP A 116 -6.90 10.77 7.56
C TRP A 116 -6.47 10.03 8.82
N SER A 117 -5.72 10.69 9.71
CA SER A 117 -5.28 10.07 10.97
C SER A 117 -6.45 9.72 11.88
N LEU A 118 -7.48 10.58 11.96
CA LEU A 118 -8.71 10.31 12.69
C LEU A 118 -9.48 9.11 12.08
N GLY A 119 -9.55 9.01 10.76
CA GLY A 119 -10.17 7.89 10.05
C GLY A 119 -9.44 6.57 10.31
N ILE A 120 -8.11 6.56 10.27
CA ILE A 120 -7.29 5.38 10.61
C ILE A 120 -7.50 4.98 12.07
N LEU A 121 -7.54 5.94 12.99
CA LEU A 121 -7.85 5.69 14.41
C LEU A 121 -9.23 5.08 14.60
N ALA A 122 -10.25 5.57 13.90
CA ALA A 122 -11.60 5.02 13.96
C ALA A 122 -11.65 3.57 13.44
N LEU A 123 -10.95 3.28 12.33
CA LEU A 123 -10.85 1.91 11.79
C LEU A 123 -10.10 0.97 12.75
N ALA A 124 -9.00 1.44 13.35
CA ALA A 124 -8.25 0.68 14.34
C ALA A 124 -9.07 0.40 15.62
N ALA A 125 -9.84 1.39 16.09
CA ALA A 125 -10.76 1.24 17.20
C ALA A 125 -11.92 0.27 16.86
N GLY A 126 -12.44 0.35 15.64
CA GLY A 126 -13.43 -0.62 15.14
C GLY A 126 -12.88 -2.04 15.14
N ARG A 127 -11.62 -2.23 14.72
CA ARG A 127 -10.94 -3.53 14.78
C ARG A 127 -10.82 -4.04 16.22
N THR A 128 -10.32 -3.23 17.14
CA THR A 128 -10.15 -3.67 18.54
C THR A 128 -11.50 -4.02 19.17
N LEU A 129 -12.55 -3.24 18.90
CA LEU A 129 -13.90 -3.54 19.35
C LEU A 129 -14.47 -4.82 18.73
N ALA A 130 -14.25 -5.06 17.43
CA ALA A 130 -14.70 -6.28 16.76
C ALA A 130 -14.02 -7.55 17.32
N VAL A 131 -12.73 -7.45 17.68
CA VAL A 131 -11.98 -8.54 18.31
C VAL A 131 -12.42 -8.78 19.75
N HIS A 132 -12.70 -7.71 20.52
CA HIS A 132 -13.12 -7.83 21.92
C HIS A 132 -14.60 -8.18 22.10
N PHE A 133 -15.47 -7.81 21.15
CA PHE A 133 -16.89 -8.14 21.12
C PHE A 133 -17.22 -8.98 19.87
N PRO A 134 -16.73 -10.24 19.80
CA PRO A 134 -17.17 -11.13 18.73
C PRO A 134 -18.69 -11.30 18.86
N PRO A 135 -19.47 -11.12 17.77
CA PRO A 135 -20.91 -11.28 17.82
C PRO A 135 -21.22 -12.70 18.29
N ARG A 136 -21.80 -12.78 19.48
CA ARG A 136 -22.22 -14.03 20.13
C ARG A 136 -23.15 -14.74 19.15
N ARG A 137 -22.65 -15.81 18.53
CA ARG A 137 -23.46 -16.74 17.74
C ARG A 137 -24.64 -17.17 18.63
N ARG A 138 -25.82 -16.63 18.34
CA ARG A 138 -27.08 -17.25 18.74
C ARG A 138 -27.37 -18.29 17.65
N GLY A 139 -27.03 -19.53 17.96
CA GLY A 139 -27.43 -20.74 17.26
C GLY A 139 -27.56 -21.81 18.31
#